data_AF-A0A925TF17-F1
#
_entry.id   AF-A0A925TF17-F1
#
_cell.length_a   1.000
_cell.length_b   1.000
_cell.length_c   1.000
_cell.angle_alpha   90.00
_cell.angle_beta   90.00
_cell.angle_gamma   90.00
#
_symmetry.space_group_name_H-M   'P 1'
#
loop_
_entity.id
_entity.type
_entity.pdbx_description
1 polymer ?
#
loop_
_entity_poly.entity_id
_entity_poly.type
_entity_poly.pdbx_seq_one_letter_code
_entity_poly.pdbx_strand_id
1 'polypeptide(L)'
;LPQHGTFSHAIANPPYFDEGKSTPSPNILKAQAHAFGPEDLELWIKVMCTMVALRGTATIVHRAETLGKILGAMEGRFGDIRIAPLYAREGTAASRVVVQGIKGSKAPMQLLPGLILHTESSQFTPDAEAVLRDGSTWRLR
;
A
#
# COMPACT_ATOMS: atom_id res chain seq x y z
N LEU A 1 -3.49 -11.02 21.23
CA LEU A 1 -3.21 -9.90 20.30
C LEU A 1 -2.72 -8.71 21.12
N PRO A 2 -1.79 -7.90 20.62
CA PRO A 2 -1.41 -6.65 21.27
C PRO A 2 -2.63 -5.74 21.49
N GLN A 3 -2.57 -4.86 22.49
CA GLN A 3 -3.66 -3.93 22.79
C GLN A 3 -3.93 -3.01 21.59
N HIS A 4 -5.20 -2.71 21.34
CA HIS A 4 -5.61 -1.78 20.28
C HIS A 4 -5.06 -0.37 20.52
N GLY A 5 -4.82 0.38 19.45
CA GLY A 5 -4.38 1.77 19.53
C GLY A 5 -2.97 2.00 20.10
N THR A 6 -2.11 0.99 20.10
CA THR A 6 -0.74 1.08 20.67
C THR A 6 0.34 1.31 19.62
N PHE A 7 0.05 1.10 18.33
CA PHE A 7 1.05 1.21 17.27
C PHE A 7 1.18 2.64 16.75
N SER A 8 2.41 3.13 16.59
CA SER A 8 2.67 4.41 15.89
C SER A 8 2.41 4.28 14.38
N HIS A 9 2.73 3.12 13.82
CA HIS A 9 2.61 2.83 12.40
C HIS A 9 2.06 1.42 12.19
N ALA A 10 1.11 1.28 11.28
CA ALA A 10 0.74 -0.01 10.70
C ALA A 10 1.07 0.01 9.21
N ILE A 11 1.69 -1.06 8.72
CA ILE A 11 2.11 -1.18 7.32
C ILE A 11 1.58 -2.52 6.79
N ALA A 12 1.00 -2.50 5.59
CA ALA A 12 0.47 -3.70 4.96
C ALA A 12 0.87 -3.76 3.47
N ASN A 13 1.15 -4.98 3.02
CA ASN A 13 1.21 -5.35 1.62
C ASN A 13 0.23 -6.52 1.40
N PRO A 14 -1.09 -6.26 1.38
CA PRO A 14 -2.07 -7.32 1.25
C PRO A 14 -1.88 -8.07 -0.07
N PRO A 15 -2.17 -9.38 -0.09
CA PRO A 15 -2.10 -10.17 -1.29
C PRO A 15 -3.06 -9.64 -2.39
N TYR A 16 -2.62 -9.76 -3.64
CA TYR A 16 -3.35 -9.30 -4.81
C TYR A 16 -4.04 -10.48 -5.48
N PHE A 17 -5.37 -10.61 -5.35
CA PHE A 17 -6.11 -11.63 -6.10
C PHE A 17 -6.64 -11.09 -7.41
N ASP A 18 -6.46 -11.87 -8.46
CA ASP A 18 -7.30 -11.80 -9.65
C ASP A 18 -8.15 -13.07 -9.62
N GLU A 19 -9.43 -12.92 -9.29
CA GLU A 19 -10.41 -13.97 -9.50
C GLU A 19 -10.35 -14.36 -10.99
N GLY A 20 -9.85 -15.58 -11.27
CA GLY A 20 -9.75 -16.14 -12.62
C GLY A 20 -8.36 -16.22 -13.26
N LYS A 21 -7.28 -15.70 -12.64
CA LYS A 21 -5.89 -15.81 -13.19
C LYS A 21 -4.89 -16.54 -12.30
N SER A 22 -5.28 -16.95 -11.10
CA SER A 22 -4.38 -17.68 -10.21
C SER A 22 -4.54 -19.18 -10.40
N THR A 23 -3.50 -19.85 -10.90
CA THR A 23 -3.37 -21.30 -10.72
C THR A 23 -3.19 -21.57 -9.22
N PRO A 24 -4.05 -22.35 -8.57
CA PRO A 24 -3.89 -22.65 -7.15
C PRO A 24 -2.51 -23.27 -6.91
N SER A 25 -1.80 -22.76 -5.91
CA SER A 25 -0.54 -23.38 -5.49
C SER A 25 -0.83 -24.83 -5.05
N PRO A 26 -0.06 -25.83 -5.48
CA PRO A 26 -0.23 -27.21 -4.99
C PRO A 26 0.04 -27.35 -3.48
N ASN A 27 0.60 -26.30 -2.86
CA ASN A 27 0.74 -26.20 -1.41
C ASN A 27 -0.50 -25.57 -0.78
N ILE A 28 -1.22 -26.34 0.03
CA ILE A 28 -2.47 -25.95 0.70
C ILE A 28 -2.33 -24.68 1.55
N LEU A 29 -1.19 -24.48 2.25
CA LEU A 29 -0.96 -23.27 3.06
C LEU A 29 -0.77 -22.04 2.18
N LYS A 30 -0.09 -22.20 1.04
CA LYS A 30 0.03 -21.11 0.05
C LYS A 30 -1.31 -20.84 -0.62
N ALA A 31 -2.08 -21.88 -0.95
CA ALA A 31 -3.41 -21.73 -1.53
C ALA A 31 -4.37 -20.99 -0.58
N GLN A 32 -4.32 -21.23 0.73
CA GLN A 32 -5.13 -20.51 1.73
C GLN A 32 -4.67 -19.06 1.95
N ALA A 33 -3.37 -18.80 1.97
CA ALA A 33 -2.85 -17.43 1.91
C ALA A 33 -3.22 -16.74 0.58
N HIS A 34 -3.51 -17.55 -0.46
CA HIS A 34 -3.97 -17.16 -1.77
C HIS A 34 -5.50 -17.22 -2.00
N ALA A 35 -6.30 -17.35 -0.94
CA ALA A 35 -7.76 -17.50 -1.02
C ALA A 35 -8.51 -16.29 -0.41
N PHE A 36 -7.90 -15.11 -0.43
CA PHE A 36 -8.47 -13.89 0.12
C PHE A 36 -9.22 -13.12 -0.99
N GLY A 37 -10.43 -12.64 -0.70
CA GLY A 37 -11.29 -11.92 -1.66
C GLY A 37 -11.14 -10.39 -1.61
N PRO A 38 -11.84 -9.66 -2.50
CA PRO A 38 -11.84 -8.20 -2.54
C PRO A 38 -12.35 -7.51 -1.26
N GLU A 39 -13.22 -8.17 -0.50
CA GLU A 39 -13.75 -7.67 0.79
C GLU A 39 -12.68 -7.60 1.89
N ASP A 40 -11.53 -8.25 1.67
CA ASP A 40 -10.46 -8.31 2.67
C ASP A 40 -9.65 -7.01 2.74
N LEU A 41 -9.61 -6.20 1.68
CA LEU A 41 -8.88 -4.93 1.70
C LEU A 41 -9.46 -3.95 2.75
N GLU A 42 -10.78 -3.93 2.89
CA GLU A 42 -11.43 -3.15 3.95
C GLU A 42 -11.10 -3.70 5.34
N LEU A 43 -11.08 -5.03 5.50
CA LEU A 43 -10.69 -5.67 6.75
C LEU A 43 -9.25 -5.30 7.14
N TRP A 44 -8.30 -5.33 6.20
CA TRP A 44 -6.92 -4.88 6.42
C TRP A 44 -6.88 -3.46 6.94
N ILE A 45 -7.55 -2.51 6.27
CA ILE A 45 -7.56 -1.10 6.65
C ILE A 45 -8.26 -0.89 7.99
N LYS A 46 -9.33 -1.65 8.29
CA LYS A 46 -10.02 -1.63 9.58
C LYS A 46 -9.12 -2.13 10.72
N VAL A 47 -8.38 -3.22 10.49
CA VAL A 47 -7.41 -3.74 11.47
C VAL A 47 -6.30 -2.71 11.68
N MET A 48 -5.71 -2.17 10.61
CA MET A 48 -4.70 -1.11 10.71
C MET A 48 -5.22 0.09 11.52
N CYS A 49 -6.45 0.56 11.24
CA CYS A 49 -7.08 1.65 11.99
C CYS A 49 -7.28 1.30 13.47
N THR A 50 -7.67 0.06 13.78
CA THR A 50 -7.87 -0.40 15.15
C THR A 50 -6.56 -0.44 15.93
N MET A 51 -5.48 -0.87 15.28
CA MET A 51 -4.19 -1.08 15.92
C MET A 51 -3.40 0.23 16.10
N VAL A 52 -3.50 1.19 15.17
CA VAL A 52 -2.75 2.45 15.29
C VAL A 52 -3.34 3.40 16.33
N ALA A 53 -2.46 4.04 17.09
CA ALA A 53 -2.79 5.12 18.00
C ALA A 53 -3.43 6.31 17.26
N LEU A 54 -4.12 7.19 17.99
CA LEU A 54 -4.57 8.46 17.40
C LEU A 54 -3.36 9.22 16.85
N ARG A 55 -3.48 9.81 15.65
CA ARG A 55 -2.37 10.41 14.88
C ARG A 55 -1.28 9.44 14.42
N GLY A 56 -1.43 8.14 14.64
CA GLY A 56 -0.59 7.11 14.01
C GLY A 56 -0.89 6.97 12.51
N THR A 57 0.02 6.34 11.77
CA THR A 57 -0.12 6.19 10.32
C THR A 57 -0.49 4.77 9.91
N ALA A 58 -1.37 4.64 8.92
CA ALA A 58 -1.56 3.41 8.17
C ALA A 58 -0.94 3.57 6.77
N THR A 59 -0.04 2.67 6.39
CA THR A 59 0.61 2.64 5.06
C THR A 59 0.27 1.34 4.34
N ILE A 60 -0.25 1.41 3.12
CA ILE A 60 -0.58 0.25 2.31
C ILE A 60 0.02 0.38 0.91
N VAL A 61 0.59 -0.70 0.38
CA VAL A 61 0.96 -0.81 -1.03
C VAL A 61 0.00 -1.76 -1.75
N HIS A 62 -0.51 -1.35 -2.91
CA HIS A 62 -1.40 -2.19 -3.72
C HIS A 62 -1.36 -1.85 -5.20
N ARG A 63 -2.08 -2.65 -6.02
CA ARG A 63 -2.33 -2.35 -7.45
C ARG A 63 -2.99 -0.99 -7.61
N ALA A 64 -2.56 -0.21 -8.61
CA ALA A 64 -3.09 1.14 -8.81
C ALA A 64 -4.60 1.16 -9.10
N GLU A 65 -5.12 0.15 -9.80
CA GLU A 65 -6.56 0.01 -10.10
C GLU A 65 -7.46 -0.10 -8.86
N THR A 66 -6.92 -0.51 -7.71
CA THR A 66 -7.68 -0.62 -6.46
C THR A 66 -7.64 0.66 -5.64
N LEU A 67 -7.04 1.74 -6.14
CA LEU A 67 -6.92 3.01 -5.43
C LEU A 67 -8.27 3.50 -4.90
N GLY A 68 -9.33 3.44 -5.71
CA GLY A 68 -10.67 3.82 -5.28
C GLY A 68 -11.17 3.03 -4.08
N LYS A 69 -10.91 1.71 -4.04
CA LYS A 69 -11.28 0.85 -2.90
C LYS A 69 -10.49 1.19 -1.64
N ILE A 70 -9.19 1.49 -1.77
CA ILE A 70 -8.35 1.94 -0.65
C ILE A 70 -8.91 3.23 -0.07
N LEU A 71 -9.18 4.23 -0.92
CA LEU A 71 -9.68 5.52 -0.47
C LEU A 71 -11.05 5.41 0.20
N GLY A 72 -11.97 4.61 -0.37
CA GLY A 72 -13.27 4.34 0.27
C GLY A 72 -13.13 3.67 1.64
N ALA A 73 -12.23 2.70 1.79
CA ALA A 73 -11.98 2.06 3.08
C ALA A 73 -11.27 2.97 4.11
N MET A 74 -10.54 3.99 3.65
CA MET A 74 -9.89 4.99 4.52
C MET A 74 -10.81 6.15 4.91
N GLU A 75 -11.91 6.36 4.18
CA GLU A 75 -12.85 7.44 4.40
C GLU A 75 -13.42 7.46 5.83
N GLY A 76 -13.55 8.66 6.40
CA GLY A 76 -14.03 8.87 7.77
C GLY A 76 -13.09 8.41 8.89
N ARG A 77 -11.99 7.71 8.56
CA ARG A 77 -11.05 7.10 9.53
C ARG A 77 -9.66 7.76 9.46
N PHE A 78 -9.21 8.08 8.26
CA PHE A 78 -7.91 8.68 7.99
C PHE A 78 -8.03 9.98 7.18
N GLY A 79 -7.13 10.92 7.45
CA GLY A 79 -6.90 12.12 6.63
C GLY A 79 -5.40 12.35 6.45
N ASP A 80 -4.98 13.49 5.90
CA ASP A 80 -3.59 13.69 5.42
C ASP A 80 -3.13 12.47 4.59
N ILE A 81 -4.01 12.04 3.67
CA ILE A 81 -3.77 10.86 2.85
C ILE A 81 -2.77 11.25 1.76
N ARG A 82 -1.68 10.49 1.66
CA ARG A 82 -0.65 10.68 0.65
C ARG A 82 -0.66 9.48 -0.28
N ILE A 83 -0.80 9.76 -1.58
CA ILE A 83 -0.79 8.74 -2.63
C ILE A 83 0.53 8.90 -3.39
N ALA A 84 1.35 7.87 -3.37
CA ALA A 84 2.62 7.82 -4.07
C ALA A 84 2.59 6.73 -5.15
N PRO A 85 2.44 7.10 -6.42
CA PRO A 85 2.44 6.15 -7.53
C PRO A 85 3.80 5.47 -7.72
N LEU A 86 3.79 4.21 -8.18
CA LEU A 86 4.96 3.48 -8.61
C LEU A 86 4.82 3.12 -10.09
N TYR A 87 5.73 3.64 -10.91
CA TYR A 87 5.75 3.44 -12.35
C TYR A 87 6.79 2.38 -12.70
N ALA A 88 6.42 1.44 -13.57
CA ALA A 88 7.39 0.46 -14.05
C ALA A 88 8.53 1.14 -14.83
N ARG A 89 8.16 2.11 -15.67
CA ARG A 89 9.04 2.94 -16.52
C ARG A 89 8.45 4.33 -16.69
N GLU A 90 9.26 5.28 -17.15
CA GLU A 90 8.80 6.61 -17.53
C GLU A 90 7.71 6.56 -18.62
N GLY A 91 6.73 7.47 -18.55
CA GLY A 91 5.62 7.54 -19.50
C GLY A 91 4.57 6.43 -19.39
N THR A 92 4.73 5.47 -18.47
CA THR A 92 3.76 4.39 -18.25
C THR A 92 2.74 4.73 -17.17
N ALA A 93 1.58 4.07 -17.19
CA ALA A 93 0.64 4.12 -16.06
C ALA A 93 1.26 3.45 -14.82
N ALA A 94 0.92 3.97 -13.63
CA ALA A 94 1.37 3.37 -12.38
C ALA A 94 0.83 1.94 -12.24
N SER A 95 1.72 0.99 -11.93
CA SER A 95 1.33 -0.40 -11.70
C SER A 95 0.96 -0.65 -10.23
N ARG A 96 1.54 0.13 -9.32
CA ARG A 96 1.29 0.10 -7.88
C ARG A 96 1.13 1.52 -7.33
N VAL A 97 0.51 1.62 -6.18
CA VAL A 97 0.42 2.84 -5.38
C VAL A 97 0.76 2.51 -3.94
N VAL A 98 1.51 3.39 -3.30
CA VAL A 98 1.63 3.43 -1.83
C VAL A 98 0.72 4.52 -1.32
N VAL A 99 -0.17 4.16 -0.41
CA VAL A 99 -1.12 5.07 0.21
C VAL A 99 -0.83 5.12 1.71
N GLN A 100 -0.67 6.32 2.26
CA GLN A 100 -0.45 6.51 3.69
C GLN A 100 -1.41 7.55 4.25
N GLY A 101 -2.12 7.23 5.32
CA GLY A 101 -3.01 8.18 6.01
C GLY A 101 -2.75 8.27 7.50
N ILE A 102 -3.13 9.39 8.10
CA ILE A 102 -3.06 9.63 9.56
C ILE A 102 -4.45 9.39 10.17
N LYS A 103 -4.52 8.53 11.20
CA LYS A 103 -5.77 8.24 11.91
C LYS A 103 -6.31 9.49 12.59
N GLY A 104 -7.56 9.82 12.28
CA GLY A 104 -8.29 10.97 12.85
C GLY A 104 -7.87 12.33 12.30
N SER A 105 -6.97 12.40 11.32
CA SER A 105 -6.68 13.65 10.61
C SER A 105 -7.86 14.06 9.72
N LYS A 106 -7.99 15.38 9.49
CA LYS A 106 -8.94 15.98 8.53
C LYS A 106 -8.23 16.79 7.44
N ALA A 107 -6.89 16.75 7.40
CA ALA A 107 -6.13 17.48 6.39
C ALA A 107 -6.38 16.89 4.99
N PRO A 108 -6.31 17.71 3.92
CA PRO A 108 -6.60 17.27 2.57
C PRO A 108 -5.62 16.19 2.09
N MET A 109 -6.09 15.38 1.14
CA MET A 109 -5.27 14.38 0.46
C MET A 109 -4.28 15.04 -0.51
N GLN A 110 -3.11 14.42 -0.70
CA GLN A 110 -2.08 14.83 -1.65
C GLN A 110 -1.69 13.66 -2.57
N LEU A 111 -1.62 13.95 -3.86
CA LEU A 111 -1.00 13.06 -4.85
C LEU A 111 0.45 13.48 -5.05
N LEU A 112 1.38 12.55 -4.85
CA LEU A 112 2.82 12.77 -4.93
C LEU A 112 3.35 12.44 -6.34
N PRO A 113 4.55 12.93 -6.72
CA PRO A 113 5.15 12.64 -8.03
C PRO A 113 5.34 11.15 -8.33
N GLY A 114 5.51 10.31 -7.30
CA GLY A 114 5.73 8.87 -7.43
C GLY A 114 7.21 8.48 -7.58
N LEU A 115 7.48 7.23 -7.94
CA LEU A 115 8.82 6.70 -8.21
C LEU A 115 8.81 5.84 -9.47
N ILE A 116 9.74 6.12 -10.39
CA ILE A 116 9.98 5.31 -11.58
C ILE A 116 11.00 4.23 -11.22
N LEU A 117 10.64 2.96 -11.42
CA LEU A 117 11.44 1.84 -10.97
C LEU A 117 12.61 1.54 -11.90
N HIS A 118 12.39 1.50 -13.21
CA HIS A 118 13.42 1.07 -14.15
C HIS A 118 13.76 2.13 -15.21
N THR A 119 15.05 2.20 -15.55
CA THR A 119 15.57 2.88 -16.74
C THR A 119 15.18 2.11 -18.01
N GLU A 120 15.39 2.69 -19.19
CA GLU A 120 15.18 1.99 -20.47
C GLU A 120 16.00 0.69 -20.59
N SER A 121 17.19 0.62 -19.98
CA SER A 121 18.05 -0.57 -19.94
C SER A 121 17.58 -1.66 -18.97
N SER A 122 16.40 -1.49 -18.34
CA SER A 122 15.82 -2.44 -17.36
C SER A 122 16.59 -2.58 -16.05
N GLN A 123 17.55 -1.69 -15.79
CA GLN A 123 18.17 -1.53 -14.48
C GLN A 123 17.26 -0.68 -13.60
N PHE A 124 17.39 -0.80 -12.27
CA PHE A 124 16.72 0.12 -11.36
C PHE A 124 17.25 1.55 -11.57
N THR A 125 16.37 2.55 -11.43
CA THR A 125 16.79 3.95 -11.38
C THR A 125 17.63 4.20 -10.11
N PRO A 126 18.50 5.22 -10.09
CA PRO A 126 19.27 5.56 -8.88
C PRO A 126 18.39 5.76 -7.64
N ASP A 127 17.23 6.40 -7.78
CA ASP A 127 16.29 6.60 -6.68
C ASP A 127 15.68 5.28 -6.20
N ALA A 128 15.34 4.36 -7.11
CA ALA A 128 14.83 3.04 -6.74
C ALA A 128 15.91 2.18 -6.08
N GLU A 129 17.14 2.21 -6.61
CA GLU A 129 18.28 1.46 -6.06
C GLU A 129 18.62 1.97 -4.65
N ALA A 130 18.62 3.29 -4.43
CA ALA A 130 18.86 3.87 -3.11
C ALA A 130 17.87 3.37 -2.06
N VAL A 131 16.60 3.17 -2.43
CA VAL A 131 15.58 2.60 -1.51
C VAL A 131 15.77 1.10 -1.34
N LEU A 132 15.96 0.35 -2.43
CA LEU A 132 15.98 -1.11 -2.44
C LEU A 132 17.27 -1.74 -1.89
N ARG A 133 18.41 -1.07 -2.06
CA ARG A 133 19.73 -1.57 -1.67
C ARG A 133 20.34 -0.79 -0.52
N ASP A 134 20.21 0.53 -0.55
CA ASP A 134 20.89 1.39 0.42
C ASP A 134 20.01 1.72 1.63
N GLY A 135 18.75 1.25 1.65
CA GLY A 135 17.81 1.48 2.74
C GLY A 135 17.39 2.94 2.88
N SER A 136 17.56 3.73 1.82
CA SER A 136 17.16 5.14 1.81
C SER A 136 15.66 5.28 2.02
N THR A 137 15.26 6.32 2.74
CA THR A 137 13.85 6.61 2.97
C THR A 137 13.22 7.17 1.70
N TRP A 138 12.21 6.47 1.16
CA TRP A 138 11.29 7.09 0.20
C TRP A 138 10.31 7.99 0.96
N ARG A 139 10.55 9.29 0.92
CA ARG A 139 9.77 10.26 1.70
C ARG A 139 8.37 10.40 1.15
N LEU A 140 7.42 9.78 1.84
CA LEU A 140 6.01 10.11 1.73
C LEU A 140 5.71 11.39 2.50
N ARG A 141 6.49 11.69 3.54
CA ARG A 141 6.34 12.85 4.42
C ARG A 141 7.64 13.41 4.96
#